data_AF-A0A2C6CTS7-F1
#
_entry.id   AF-A0A2C6CTS7-F1
#
_cell.length_a   1.000
_cell.length_b   1.000
_cell.length_c   1.000
_cell.angle_alpha   90.00
_cell.angle_beta   90.00
_cell.angle_gamma   90.00
#
_symmetry.space_group_name_H-M   'P 1'
#
loop_
_entity.id
_entity.type
_entity.pdbx_description
1 polymer ?
#
loop_
_entity_poly.entity_id
_entity_poly.type
_entity_poly.pdbx_seq_one_letter_code
_entity_poly.pdbx_strand_id
1 'polypeptide(L)'
;MNKKSNKLISLMITFDRDMVKRCNQFLSSPYFNRSQDLQHYFAEVSRRLSKGLSLDKEMIWKSVWKKKPFNDVRFRKFSSDLLKLLEKFVVQEELESNKIIQQDLWLAAVNRLQPTKQKEAVLRNWSGLIETTEEVLAESSRKYLSLFQFERKRYELSNFDNRTEERSNLETIMHNLDVFYISEKLHVFNSAKSTYFARYHQYEFAFIESLVDNIRENPVYLKYPTISMHYYTYLIGKEPENESHYRAFKSLLLNQSSDLKESDLQTHYYTALNYSTIKINSGNTDYLKEYIEVYKDGLVKEALFENGHITAQQFKNIISIALRNGDFEWVKSYIDNYQDRIPEQHRENAVNLNLAFYHFYKKDYDKAMDYLRGVEYENITYNLNAKSMLLAIYYETDEFDALDSLFDAILAYLSRHKEIPANYKKLFRNLVSVTRKMTRIIPGDKKAIEKLRKEVEETKAIASLNWVREKLDELA
;
A
#
# COMPACT_ATOMS: atom_id res chain seq x y z
N MET A 1 -13.44 -33.34 -10.75
CA MET A 1 -13.08 -32.46 -9.61
C MET A 1 -13.00 -31.04 -10.13
N ASN A 2 -13.62 -30.08 -9.44
CA ASN A 2 -13.63 -28.68 -9.87
C ASN A 2 -12.32 -27.98 -9.43
N LYS A 3 -11.65 -27.29 -10.37
CA LYS A 3 -10.38 -26.59 -10.12
C LYS A 3 -10.49 -25.45 -9.10
N LYS A 4 -11.64 -24.77 -9.02
CA LYS A 4 -11.87 -23.62 -8.14
C LYS A 4 -12.37 -23.98 -6.74
N SER A 5 -13.13 -25.07 -6.58
CA SER A 5 -13.76 -25.40 -5.28
C SER A 5 -13.12 -26.57 -4.54
N ASN A 6 -12.28 -27.38 -5.19
CA ASN A 6 -11.62 -28.50 -4.54
C ASN A 6 -10.25 -28.06 -3.98
N LYS A 7 -10.10 -28.10 -2.64
CA LYS A 7 -8.87 -27.66 -1.93
C LYS A 7 -7.59 -28.35 -2.42
N LEU A 8 -7.64 -29.66 -2.67
CA LEU A 8 -6.49 -30.42 -3.17
C LEU A 8 -6.06 -29.91 -4.55
N ILE A 9 -7.00 -29.73 -5.46
CA ILE A 9 -6.71 -29.24 -6.82
C ILE A 9 -6.26 -27.78 -6.79
N SER A 10 -6.90 -26.95 -5.98
CA SER A 10 -6.53 -25.54 -5.82
C SER A 10 -5.09 -25.39 -5.36
N LEU A 11 -4.62 -26.24 -4.43
CA LEU A 11 -3.22 -26.25 -3.98
C LEU A 11 -2.29 -26.79 -5.07
N MET A 12 -2.61 -27.94 -5.67
CA MET A 12 -1.73 -28.56 -6.68
C MET A 12 -1.52 -27.72 -7.94
N ILE A 13 -2.47 -26.83 -8.29
CA ILE A 13 -2.33 -25.92 -9.43
C ILE A 13 -1.25 -24.87 -9.21
N THR A 14 -0.93 -24.52 -7.96
CA THR A 14 0.11 -23.53 -7.65
C THR A 14 1.52 -24.11 -7.72
N PHE A 15 1.67 -25.43 -7.84
CA PHE A 15 2.98 -26.08 -7.85
C PHE A 15 3.61 -25.99 -9.24
N ASP A 16 4.83 -25.44 -9.30
CA ASP A 16 5.64 -25.48 -10.51
C ASP A 16 6.21 -26.91 -10.76
N ARG A 17 6.92 -27.06 -11.89
CA ARG A 17 7.46 -28.37 -12.29
C ARG A 17 8.48 -28.93 -11.30
N ASP A 18 9.26 -28.08 -10.64
CA ASP A 18 10.31 -28.53 -9.73
C ASP A 18 9.76 -28.85 -8.34
N MET A 19 8.79 -28.06 -7.87
CA MET A 19 8.01 -28.34 -6.67
C MET A 19 7.25 -29.67 -6.80
N VAL A 20 6.67 -29.99 -7.96
CA VAL A 20 6.06 -31.31 -8.21
C VAL A 20 7.07 -32.45 -8.11
N LYS A 21 8.32 -32.27 -8.58
CA LYS A 21 9.38 -33.29 -8.43
C LYS A 21 9.77 -33.48 -6.97
N ARG A 22 10.01 -32.40 -6.22
CA ARG A 22 10.34 -32.47 -4.79
C ARG A 22 9.20 -33.06 -3.97
N CYS A 23 7.96 -32.72 -4.29
CA CYS A 23 6.79 -33.31 -3.65
C CYS A 23 6.69 -34.82 -3.91
N ASN A 24 6.99 -35.28 -5.13
CA ASN A 24 7.09 -36.71 -5.42
C ASN A 24 8.17 -37.40 -4.56
N GLN A 25 9.34 -36.78 -4.37
CA GLN A 25 10.40 -37.31 -3.49
C GLN A 25 9.92 -37.36 -2.03
N PHE A 26 9.28 -36.31 -1.54
CA PHE A 26 8.68 -36.25 -0.20
C PHE A 26 7.66 -37.38 0.02
N LEU A 27 6.73 -37.58 -0.93
CA LEU A 27 5.74 -38.66 -0.87
C LEU A 27 6.33 -40.06 -1.04
N SER A 28 7.54 -40.18 -1.60
CA SER A 28 8.28 -41.44 -1.69
C SER A 28 9.02 -41.77 -0.39
N SER A 29 9.17 -40.81 0.53
CA SER A 29 9.88 -41.01 1.79
C SER A 29 9.04 -41.82 2.78
N PRO A 30 9.54 -42.97 3.28
CA PRO A 30 8.82 -43.81 4.25
C PRO A 30 8.64 -43.12 5.61
N TYR A 31 9.40 -42.04 5.88
CA TYR A 31 9.26 -41.22 7.06
C TYR A 31 7.95 -40.40 7.04
N PHE A 32 7.57 -39.88 5.87
CA PHE A 32 6.39 -39.02 5.72
C PHE A 32 5.16 -39.75 5.19
N ASN A 33 5.34 -40.74 4.31
CA ASN A 33 4.25 -41.46 3.68
C ASN A 33 4.55 -42.96 3.62
N ARG A 34 3.58 -43.76 4.08
CA ARG A 34 3.63 -45.23 4.01
C ARG A 34 2.71 -45.81 2.93
N SER A 35 1.93 -44.98 2.24
CA SER A 35 0.93 -45.39 1.26
C SER A 35 1.41 -45.13 -0.17
N GLN A 36 1.69 -46.21 -0.91
CA GLN A 36 1.96 -46.13 -2.36
C GLN A 36 0.76 -45.60 -3.15
N ASP A 37 -0.46 -45.88 -2.69
CA ASP A 37 -1.69 -45.38 -3.31
C ASP A 37 -1.74 -43.85 -3.36
N LEU A 38 -1.31 -43.16 -2.30
CA LEU A 38 -1.27 -41.69 -2.25
C LEU A 38 -0.23 -41.10 -3.21
N GLN A 39 0.92 -41.77 -3.34
CA GLN A 39 1.95 -41.39 -4.31
C GLN A 39 1.46 -41.55 -5.75
N HIS A 40 0.83 -42.69 -6.08
CA HIS A 40 0.24 -42.91 -7.40
C HIS A 40 -0.90 -41.94 -7.70
N TYR A 41 -1.71 -41.62 -6.68
CA TYR A 41 -2.78 -40.64 -6.81
C TYR A 41 -2.24 -39.25 -7.12
N PHE A 42 -1.22 -38.79 -6.39
CA PHE A 42 -0.56 -37.50 -6.65
C PHE A 42 0.04 -37.45 -8.06
N ALA A 43 0.75 -38.51 -8.48
CA ALA A 43 1.36 -38.58 -9.80
C ALA A 43 0.31 -38.50 -10.91
N GLU A 44 -0.82 -39.21 -10.77
CA GLU A 44 -1.90 -39.18 -11.77
C GLU A 44 -2.59 -37.82 -11.84
N VAL A 45 -2.88 -37.18 -10.70
CA VAL A 45 -3.49 -35.84 -10.68
C VAL A 45 -2.54 -34.81 -11.27
N SER A 46 -1.25 -34.84 -10.92
CA SER A 46 -0.22 -33.94 -11.46
C SER A 46 -0.06 -34.10 -12.98
N ARG A 47 -0.07 -35.35 -13.47
CA ARG A 47 -0.04 -35.66 -14.90
C ARG A 47 -1.26 -35.12 -15.63
N ARG A 48 -2.45 -35.22 -15.04
CA ARG A 48 -3.68 -34.67 -15.62
C ARG A 48 -3.68 -33.15 -15.65
N LEU A 49 -3.24 -32.51 -14.57
CA LEU A 49 -3.12 -31.05 -14.50
C LEU A 49 -2.16 -30.51 -15.56
N SER A 50 -0.95 -31.07 -15.66
CA SER A 50 0.05 -30.65 -16.66
C SER A 50 -0.38 -30.87 -18.10
N LYS A 51 -1.16 -31.93 -18.39
CA LYS A 51 -1.67 -32.24 -19.74
C LYS A 51 -3.05 -31.63 -20.02
N GLY A 52 -3.62 -30.83 -19.11
CA GLY A 52 -4.97 -30.27 -19.27
C GLY A 52 -6.09 -31.31 -19.35
N LEU A 53 -5.90 -32.51 -18.81
CA LEU A 53 -6.86 -33.61 -18.90
C LEU A 53 -7.99 -33.46 -17.87
N SER A 54 -9.11 -34.14 -18.13
CA SER A 54 -10.26 -34.19 -17.22
C SER A 54 -9.85 -34.71 -15.84
N LEU A 55 -10.25 -34.00 -14.78
CA LEU A 55 -10.08 -34.39 -13.39
C LEU A 55 -11.28 -35.18 -12.86
N ASP A 56 -11.97 -35.93 -13.74
CA ASP A 56 -13.08 -36.78 -13.33
C ASP A 56 -12.65 -37.83 -12.29
N LYS A 57 -13.48 -38.04 -11.27
CA LYS A 57 -13.13 -38.87 -10.11
C LYS A 57 -13.01 -40.34 -10.48
N GLU A 58 -13.92 -40.84 -11.33
CA GLU A 58 -13.94 -42.24 -11.73
C GLU A 58 -12.78 -42.55 -12.66
N MET A 59 -12.44 -41.62 -13.56
CA MET A 59 -11.26 -41.74 -14.42
C MET A 59 -9.95 -41.79 -13.62
N ILE A 60 -9.80 -40.92 -12.62
CA ILE A 60 -8.62 -40.96 -11.75
C ILE A 60 -8.61 -42.26 -10.94
N TRP A 61 -9.76 -42.66 -10.38
CA TRP A 61 -9.86 -43.89 -9.60
C TRP A 61 -9.43 -45.12 -10.39
N LYS A 62 -9.92 -45.26 -11.63
CA LYS A 62 -9.58 -46.37 -12.52
C LYS A 62 -8.09 -46.41 -12.87
N SER A 63 -7.45 -45.25 -12.97
CA SER A 63 -6.01 -45.13 -13.27
C SER A 63 -5.15 -45.56 -12.08
N VAL A 64 -5.53 -45.14 -10.87
CA VAL A 64 -4.75 -45.34 -9.64
C VAL A 64 -5.05 -46.72 -9.02
N TRP A 65 -6.31 -47.05 -8.78
CA TRP A 65 -6.75 -48.28 -8.11
C TRP A 65 -7.33 -49.30 -9.11
N LYS A 66 -6.48 -49.73 -10.04
CA LYS A 66 -6.83 -50.70 -11.10
C LYS A 66 -7.64 -51.88 -10.53
N LYS A 67 -8.70 -52.27 -11.25
CA LYS A 67 -9.57 -53.41 -10.93
C LYS A 67 -10.42 -53.30 -9.65
N LYS A 68 -10.50 -52.15 -8.98
CA LYS A 68 -11.44 -51.91 -7.85
C LYS A 68 -12.66 -51.09 -8.30
N PRO A 69 -13.89 -51.43 -7.87
CA PRO A 69 -15.07 -50.61 -8.17
C PRO A 69 -14.89 -49.22 -7.57
N PHE A 70 -15.43 -48.20 -8.25
CA PHE A 70 -15.36 -46.82 -7.76
C PHE A 70 -16.05 -46.71 -6.40
N ASN A 71 -15.37 -46.06 -5.45
CA ASN A 71 -15.91 -45.80 -4.12
C ASN A 71 -15.65 -44.34 -3.76
N ASP A 72 -16.69 -43.50 -3.85
CA ASP A 72 -16.57 -42.06 -3.62
C ASP A 72 -16.15 -41.73 -2.18
N VAL A 73 -16.56 -42.52 -1.19
CA VAL A 73 -16.15 -42.33 0.22
C VAL A 73 -14.65 -42.52 0.38
N ARG A 74 -14.09 -43.60 -0.19
CA ARG A 74 -12.64 -43.85 -0.18
C ARG A 74 -11.89 -42.82 -1.02
N PHE A 75 -12.41 -42.41 -2.18
CA PHE A 75 -11.80 -41.37 -3.00
C PHE A 75 -11.69 -40.04 -2.24
N ARG A 76 -12.75 -39.64 -1.53
CA ARG A 76 -12.74 -38.45 -0.65
C ARG A 76 -11.72 -38.60 0.47
N LYS A 77 -11.62 -39.79 1.09
CA LYS A 77 -10.61 -40.08 2.12
C LYS A 77 -9.19 -39.92 1.56
N PHE A 78 -8.86 -40.57 0.44
CA PHE A 78 -7.55 -40.42 -0.21
C PHE A 78 -7.25 -38.98 -0.61
N SER A 79 -8.26 -38.21 -1.04
CA SER A 79 -8.11 -36.79 -1.34
C SER A 79 -7.79 -35.97 -0.10
N SER A 80 -8.43 -36.26 1.03
CA SER A 80 -8.12 -35.60 2.31
C SER A 80 -6.75 -35.99 2.85
N ASP A 81 -6.39 -37.27 2.76
CA ASP A 81 -5.10 -37.77 3.23
C ASP A 81 -3.95 -37.22 2.38
N LEU A 82 -4.13 -37.17 1.05
CA LEU A 82 -3.17 -36.53 0.15
C LEU A 82 -3.05 -35.03 0.45
N LEU A 83 -4.16 -34.30 0.60
CA LEU A 83 -4.13 -32.87 0.93
C LEU A 83 -3.31 -32.60 2.19
N LYS A 84 -3.51 -33.37 3.27
CA LYS A 84 -2.72 -33.24 4.51
C LYS A 84 -1.23 -33.47 4.30
N LEU A 85 -0.86 -34.41 3.42
CA LEU A 85 0.54 -34.64 3.07
C LEU A 85 1.13 -33.48 2.26
N LEU A 86 0.34 -32.90 1.34
CA LEU A 86 0.78 -31.75 0.55
C LEU A 86 0.93 -30.50 1.43
N GLU A 87 0.02 -30.25 2.37
CA GLU A 87 0.15 -29.17 3.35
C GLU A 87 1.44 -29.32 4.18
N LYS A 88 1.75 -30.54 4.64
CA LYS A 88 3.03 -30.83 5.34
C LYS A 88 4.24 -30.61 4.44
N PHE A 89 4.16 -31.01 3.18
CA PHE A 89 5.23 -30.78 2.22
C PHE A 89 5.48 -29.28 2.01
N VAL A 90 4.44 -28.47 1.84
CA VAL A 90 4.57 -27.02 1.70
C VAL A 90 5.24 -26.41 2.95
N VAL A 91 4.83 -26.83 4.16
CA VAL A 91 5.50 -26.39 5.39
C VAL A 91 6.98 -26.78 5.41
N GLN A 92 7.33 -27.98 4.93
CA GLN A 92 8.73 -28.41 4.83
C GLN A 92 9.53 -27.55 3.84
N GLU A 93 8.95 -27.18 2.70
CA GLU A 93 9.59 -26.31 1.70
C GLU A 93 9.82 -24.90 2.27
N GLU A 94 8.81 -24.32 2.93
CA GLU A 94 8.95 -23.04 3.62
C GLU A 94 10.04 -23.10 4.70
N LEU A 95 10.07 -24.17 5.50
CA LEU A 95 11.11 -24.38 6.49
C LEU A 95 12.50 -24.50 5.85
N GLU A 96 12.63 -25.25 4.75
CA GLU A 96 13.90 -25.42 4.03
C GLU A 96 14.43 -24.09 3.47
N SER A 97 13.53 -23.21 3.04
CA SER A 97 13.90 -21.88 2.56
C SER A 97 14.23 -20.88 3.68
N ASN A 98 13.74 -21.10 4.90
CA ASN A 98 13.84 -20.14 5.99
C ASN A 98 14.95 -20.49 7.00
N LYS A 99 16.16 -19.99 6.73
CA LYS A 99 17.36 -20.22 7.56
C LYS A 99 17.18 -19.81 9.02
N ILE A 100 16.45 -18.72 9.29
CA ILE A 100 16.26 -18.19 10.65
C ILE A 100 15.39 -19.14 11.48
N ILE A 101 14.28 -19.64 10.90
CA ILE A 101 13.43 -20.62 11.59
C ILE A 101 14.18 -21.92 11.82
N GLN A 102 14.97 -22.39 10.85
CA GLN A 102 15.79 -23.59 11.03
C GLN A 102 16.78 -23.43 12.19
N GLN A 103 17.45 -22.28 12.27
CA GLN A 103 18.36 -21.96 13.37
C GLN A 103 17.60 -21.95 14.70
N ASP A 104 16.42 -21.33 14.77
CA ASP A 104 15.61 -21.30 15.98
C ASP A 104 15.26 -22.70 16.50
N LEU A 105 14.79 -23.56 15.59
CA LEU A 105 14.45 -24.95 15.89
C LEU A 105 15.67 -25.77 16.29
N TRP A 106 16.82 -25.54 15.64
CA TRP A 106 18.07 -26.18 16.00
C TRP A 106 18.52 -25.80 17.41
N LEU A 107 18.49 -24.52 17.76
CA LEU A 107 18.83 -24.04 19.11
C LEU A 107 17.90 -24.66 20.17
N ALA A 108 16.59 -24.73 19.87
CA ALA A 108 15.64 -25.41 20.74
C ALA A 108 15.95 -26.91 20.89
N ALA A 109 16.33 -27.58 19.81
CA ALA A 109 16.72 -28.99 19.83
C ALA A 109 18.00 -29.24 20.63
N VAL A 110 19.02 -28.38 20.50
CA VAL A 110 20.25 -28.44 21.31
C VAL A 110 19.92 -28.25 22.79
N ASN A 111 19.08 -27.29 23.14
CA ASN A 111 18.69 -27.09 24.54
C ASN A 111 17.89 -28.28 25.09
N ARG A 112 17.00 -28.88 24.30
CA ARG A 112 16.22 -30.05 24.76
C ARG A 112 17.06 -31.32 24.87
N LEU A 113 17.92 -31.59 23.89
CA LEU A 113 18.67 -32.84 23.79
C LEU A 113 20.01 -32.80 24.55
N GLN A 114 20.48 -31.61 24.91
CA GLN A 114 21.75 -31.34 25.59
C GLN A 114 22.99 -32.04 24.97
N PRO A 115 23.22 -31.98 23.64
CA PRO A 115 24.41 -32.55 23.03
C PRO A 115 25.64 -31.65 23.27
N THR A 116 26.55 -32.06 24.15
CA THR A 116 27.65 -31.22 24.69
C THR A 116 28.49 -30.53 23.62
N LYS A 117 29.01 -31.27 22.61
CA LYS A 117 29.90 -30.69 21.58
C LYS A 117 29.19 -29.65 20.71
N GLN A 118 27.94 -29.91 20.36
CA GLN A 118 27.12 -29.03 19.53
C GLN A 118 26.72 -27.78 20.31
N LYS A 119 26.38 -27.93 21.59
CA LYS A 119 26.13 -26.82 22.50
C LYS A 119 27.33 -25.86 22.56
N GLU A 120 28.54 -26.39 22.77
CA GLU A 120 29.75 -25.56 22.77
C GLU A 120 30.02 -24.89 21.41
N ALA A 121 29.82 -25.61 20.30
CA ALA A 121 30.01 -25.06 18.96
C ALA A 121 29.05 -23.91 18.66
N VAL A 122 27.78 -24.03 19.07
CA VAL A 122 26.77 -22.96 18.97
C VAL A 122 27.22 -21.73 19.75
N LEU A 123 27.65 -21.90 21.01
CA LEU A 123 28.08 -20.78 21.85
C LEU A 123 29.35 -20.10 21.31
N ARG A 124 30.30 -20.86 20.75
CA ARG A 124 31.51 -20.31 20.12
C ARG A 124 31.20 -19.51 18.85
N ASN A 125 30.21 -19.92 18.06
CA ASN A 125 29.85 -19.29 16.78
C ASN A 125 28.65 -18.33 16.91
N TRP A 126 28.35 -17.86 18.13
CA TRP A 126 27.16 -17.07 18.39
C TRP A 126 27.15 -15.74 17.61
N SER A 127 28.30 -15.05 17.49
CA SER A 127 28.38 -13.79 16.74
C SER A 127 28.00 -13.96 15.27
N GLY A 128 28.50 -15.01 14.61
CA GLY A 128 28.18 -15.28 13.20
C GLY A 128 26.69 -15.61 12.99
N LEU A 129 26.02 -16.21 13.98
CA LEU A 129 24.57 -16.42 13.95
C LEU A 129 23.82 -15.09 13.97
N ILE A 130 24.26 -14.15 14.82
CA ILE A 130 23.67 -12.81 14.93
C ILE A 130 23.89 -12.05 13.62
N GLU A 131 25.12 -11.97 13.12
CA GLU A 131 25.45 -11.31 11.84
C GLU A 131 24.60 -11.83 10.68
N THR A 132 24.46 -13.16 10.55
CA THR A 132 23.61 -13.77 9.51
C THR A 132 22.15 -13.35 9.66
N THR A 133 21.65 -13.25 10.89
CA THR A 133 20.28 -12.83 11.18
C THR A 133 20.07 -11.37 10.82
N GLU A 134 21.05 -10.53 11.15
CA GLU A 134 21.01 -9.11 10.85
C GLU A 134 21.07 -8.83 9.35
N GLU A 135 21.84 -9.62 8.59
CA GLU A 135 21.88 -9.52 7.13
C GLU A 135 20.56 -9.97 6.49
N VAL A 136 20.05 -11.14 6.88
CA VAL A 136 18.81 -11.71 6.30
C VAL A 136 17.57 -10.86 6.62
N LEU A 137 17.57 -10.17 7.76
CA LEU A 137 16.42 -9.38 8.24
C LEU A 137 16.75 -7.89 8.39
N ALA A 138 17.73 -7.36 7.65
CA ALA A 138 18.30 -6.02 7.84
C ALA A 138 17.25 -4.92 8.05
N GLU A 139 16.20 -4.95 7.22
CA GLU A 139 15.14 -3.95 7.12
C GLU A 139 13.89 -4.28 7.96
N SER A 140 13.89 -5.37 8.73
CA SER A 140 12.72 -5.82 9.48
C SER A 140 12.84 -5.60 10.98
N SER A 141 11.79 -5.02 11.57
CA SER A 141 11.51 -5.12 13.02
C SER A 141 11.58 -6.56 13.55
N ARG A 142 11.16 -7.56 12.75
CA ARG A 142 11.23 -8.99 13.08
C ARG A 142 12.64 -9.49 13.39
N LYS A 143 13.68 -8.81 12.89
CA LYS A 143 15.08 -9.07 13.28
C LYS A 143 15.21 -9.08 14.80
N TYR A 144 14.69 -8.04 15.46
CA TYR A 144 14.78 -7.90 16.91
C TYR A 144 13.98 -8.97 17.66
N LEU A 145 12.88 -9.47 17.11
CA LEU A 145 12.17 -10.63 17.67
C LEU A 145 13.04 -11.90 17.62
N SER A 146 13.67 -12.18 16.48
CA SER A 146 14.56 -13.33 16.33
C SER A 146 15.78 -13.22 17.24
N LEU A 147 16.42 -12.04 17.30
CA LEU A 147 17.55 -11.79 18.19
C LEU A 147 17.15 -11.93 19.66
N PHE A 148 15.97 -11.42 20.06
CA PHE A 148 15.43 -11.66 21.40
C PHE A 148 15.27 -13.16 21.69
N GLN A 149 14.68 -13.93 20.78
CA GLN A 149 14.48 -15.37 20.94
C GLN A 149 15.81 -16.12 21.03
N PHE A 150 16.79 -15.75 20.21
CA PHE A 150 18.11 -16.35 20.22
C PHE A 150 18.84 -16.04 21.52
N GLU A 151 18.92 -14.76 21.92
CA GLU A 151 19.61 -14.37 23.16
C GLU A 151 18.97 -15.03 24.40
N ARG A 152 17.65 -15.24 24.43
CA ARG A 152 17.02 -16.06 25.48
C ARG A 152 17.52 -17.50 25.48
N LYS A 153 17.61 -18.14 24.31
CA LYS A 153 18.16 -19.50 24.19
C LYS A 153 19.64 -19.54 24.58
N ARG A 154 20.43 -18.50 24.27
CA ARG A 154 21.82 -18.39 24.74
C ARG A 154 21.92 -18.34 26.24
N TYR A 155 21.02 -17.59 26.90
CA TYR A 155 20.99 -17.53 28.36
C TYR A 155 20.80 -18.92 28.96
N GLU A 156 19.80 -19.65 28.46
CA GLU A 156 19.50 -21.03 28.86
C GLU A 156 20.67 -21.99 28.58
N LEU A 157 21.29 -21.91 27.40
CA LEU A 157 22.43 -22.76 27.05
C LEU A 157 23.67 -22.44 27.88
N SER A 158 23.93 -21.17 28.21
CA SER A 158 25.14 -20.77 28.93
C SER A 158 25.10 -21.12 30.42
N ASN A 159 23.92 -21.50 30.96
CA ASN A 159 23.69 -21.78 32.37
C ASN A 159 24.17 -20.62 33.27
N PHE A 160 23.88 -19.37 32.90
CA PHE A 160 24.33 -18.18 33.64
C PHE A 160 23.86 -18.18 35.11
N ASP A 161 22.72 -18.81 35.40
CA ASP A 161 22.22 -18.96 36.78
C ASP A 161 23.22 -19.68 37.71
N ASN A 162 24.11 -20.51 37.14
CA ASN A 162 25.14 -21.23 37.88
C ASN A 162 26.52 -20.51 37.83
N ARG A 163 26.61 -19.34 37.19
CA ARG A 163 27.86 -18.59 36.98
C ARG A 163 27.69 -17.15 37.45
N THR A 164 27.54 -16.97 38.77
CA THR A 164 27.24 -15.68 39.41
C THR A 164 28.29 -14.59 39.20
N GLU A 165 29.51 -14.94 38.78
CA GLU A 165 30.61 -14.01 38.50
C GLU A 165 30.63 -13.51 37.05
N GLU A 166 29.90 -14.15 36.13
CA GLU A 166 29.83 -13.75 34.72
C GLU A 166 28.61 -12.84 34.48
N ARG A 167 28.83 -11.69 33.83
CA ARG A 167 27.72 -10.84 33.37
C ARG A 167 26.94 -11.59 32.28
N SER A 168 25.66 -11.82 32.51
CA SER A 168 24.77 -12.46 31.55
C SER A 168 24.36 -11.50 30.42
N ASN A 169 23.67 -12.04 29.42
CA ASN A 169 23.17 -11.29 28.26
C ASN A 169 21.75 -10.71 28.47
N LEU A 170 21.30 -10.53 29.73
CA LEU A 170 19.94 -10.05 30.04
C LEU A 170 19.64 -8.66 29.44
N GLU A 171 20.62 -7.75 29.42
CA GLU A 171 20.45 -6.43 28.78
C GLU A 171 20.22 -6.55 27.28
N THR A 172 20.93 -7.45 26.60
CA THR A 172 20.73 -7.72 25.16
C THR A 172 19.35 -8.32 24.89
N ILE A 173 18.88 -9.20 25.77
CA ILE A 173 17.51 -9.76 25.71
C ILE A 173 16.48 -8.64 25.82
N MET A 174 16.58 -7.79 26.84
CA MET A 174 15.64 -6.68 27.06
C MET A 174 15.68 -5.68 25.90
N HIS A 175 16.89 -5.31 25.47
CA HIS A 175 17.06 -4.38 24.37
C HIS A 175 16.35 -4.83 23.09
N ASN A 176 16.54 -6.09 22.68
CA ASN A 176 15.90 -6.64 21.48
C ASN A 176 14.37 -6.73 21.65
N LEU A 177 13.88 -7.06 22.85
CA LEU A 177 12.46 -7.08 23.15
C LEU A 177 11.85 -5.68 23.03
N ASP A 178 12.50 -4.67 23.61
CA ASP A 178 12.03 -3.29 23.62
C ASP A 178 11.96 -2.73 22.22
N VAL A 179 13.02 -2.87 21.41
CA VAL A 179 13.06 -2.37 20.04
C VAL A 179 11.97 -3.03 19.18
N PHE A 180 11.80 -4.36 19.30
CA PHE A 180 10.73 -5.07 18.60
C PHE A 180 9.34 -4.57 19.03
N TYR A 181 9.09 -4.52 20.34
CA TYR A 181 7.80 -4.15 20.90
C TYR A 181 7.41 -2.71 20.55
N ILE A 182 8.32 -1.76 20.71
CA ILE A 182 8.10 -0.34 20.37
C ILE A 182 7.75 -0.23 18.88
N SER A 183 8.57 -0.84 18.02
CA SER A 183 8.39 -0.79 16.57
C SER A 183 7.04 -1.35 16.14
N GLU A 184 6.72 -2.58 16.54
CA GLU A 184 5.47 -3.24 16.13
C GLU A 184 4.24 -2.56 16.71
N LYS A 185 4.30 -2.10 17.96
CA LYS A 185 3.15 -1.46 18.60
C LYS A 185 2.79 -0.14 17.94
N LEU A 186 3.79 0.68 17.60
CA LEU A 186 3.55 1.91 16.84
C LEU A 186 3.07 1.60 15.41
N HIS A 187 3.66 0.59 14.75
CA HIS A 187 3.22 0.16 13.42
C HIS A 187 1.74 -0.23 13.41
N VAL A 188 1.33 -1.15 14.29
CA VAL A 188 -0.07 -1.61 14.39
C VAL A 188 -1.01 -0.46 14.72
N PHE A 189 -0.63 0.43 15.64
CA PHE A 189 -1.42 1.60 15.98
C PHE A 189 -1.64 2.53 14.77
N ASN A 190 -0.57 2.86 14.04
CA ASN A 190 -0.64 3.71 12.86
C ASN A 190 -1.46 3.06 11.73
N SER A 191 -1.28 1.76 11.51
CA SER A 191 -2.07 0.99 10.54
C SER A 191 -3.57 1.01 10.86
N ALA A 192 -3.94 0.90 12.14
CA ALA A 192 -5.34 1.02 12.58
C ALA A 192 -5.91 2.44 12.45
N LYS A 193 -5.06 3.47 12.56
CA LYS A 193 -5.44 4.87 12.35
C LYS A 193 -5.48 5.28 10.87
N SER A 194 -4.91 4.49 9.96
CA SER A 194 -5.02 4.73 8.53
C SER A 194 -6.49 4.79 8.08
N THR A 195 -6.76 5.65 7.09
CA THR A 195 -8.11 6.16 6.75
C THR A 195 -9.14 5.09 6.39
N TYR A 196 -8.71 3.89 5.99
CA TYR A 196 -9.61 2.77 5.68
C TYR A 196 -10.26 2.17 6.93
N PHE A 197 -9.47 1.93 7.98
CA PHE A 197 -9.93 1.28 9.22
C PHE A 197 -10.67 2.25 10.14
N ALA A 198 -10.18 3.49 10.25
CA ALA A 198 -10.73 4.51 11.14
C ALA A 198 -12.17 4.94 10.82
N ARG A 199 -12.66 4.72 9.59
CA ARG A 199 -14.03 5.10 9.19
C ARG A 199 -15.12 4.14 9.66
N TYR A 200 -14.76 2.91 10.03
CA TYR A 200 -15.73 1.85 10.29
C TYR A 200 -15.53 1.12 11.62
N HIS A 201 -14.33 1.18 12.20
CA HIS A 201 -14.00 0.45 13.42
C HIS A 201 -13.27 1.34 14.41
N GLN A 202 -13.72 1.34 15.66
CA GLN A 202 -13.00 1.94 16.78
C GLN A 202 -12.09 0.87 17.38
N TYR A 203 -10.79 1.16 17.41
CA TYR A 203 -9.79 0.32 18.05
C TYR A 203 -9.34 0.95 19.36
N GLU A 204 -9.28 0.14 20.41
CA GLU A 204 -8.74 0.52 21.71
C GLU A 204 -7.35 -0.11 21.88
N PHE A 205 -6.32 0.73 22.04
CA PHE A 205 -4.95 0.29 22.23
C PHE A 205 -4.42 0.77 23.58
N ALA A 206 -4.09 -0.17 24.47
CA ALA A 206 -3.57 0.14 25.79
C ALA A 206 -2.12 0.66 25.72
N PHE A 207 -1.77 1.60 26.60
CA PHE A 207 -0.41 2.12 26.83
C PHE A 207 0.28 2.68 25.58
N ILE A 208 -0.44 3.26 24.62
CA ILE A 208 0.19 3.91 23.46
C ILE A 208 0.80 5.27 23.87
N GLU A 209 0.12 6.05 24.69
CA GLU A 209 0.60 7.37 25.13
C GLU A 209 1.84 7.21 26.01
N SER A 210 1.80 6.31 27.00
CA SER A 210 2.97 5.99 27.84
C SER A 210 4.18 5.49 27.04
N LEU A 211 3.96 4.76 25.94
CA LEU A 211 5.03 4.32 25.05
C LEU A 211 5.70 5.52 24.35
N VAL A 212 4.88 6.44 23.83
CA VAL A 212 5.34 7.66 23.13
C VAL A 212 6.09 8.59 24.10
N ASP A 213 5.58 8.74 25.32
CA ASP A 213 6.25 9.51 26.37
C ASP A 213 7.59 8.88 26.76
N ASN A 214 7.65 7.54 26.88
CA ASN A 214 8.91 6.84 27.15
C ASN A 214 9.95 7.05 26.05
N ILE A 215 9.56 7.04 24.77
CA ILE A 215 10.47 7.35 23.65
C ILE A 215 10.95 8.81 23.73
N ARG A 216 10.08 9.74 24.13
CA ARG A 216 10.44 11.16 24.32
C ARG A 216 11.48 11.32 25.42
N GLU A 217 11.34 10.59 26.51
CA GLU A 217 12.31 10.56 27.62
C GLU A 217 13.60 9.80 27.29
N ASN A 218 13.54 8.84 26.36
CA ASN A 218 14.64 7.97 25.96
C ASN A 218 14.90 8.04 24.44
N PRO A 219 15.44 9.16 23.93
CA PRO A 219 15.59 9.38 22.48
C PRO A 219 16.58 8.43 21.80
N VAL A 220 17.29 7.58 22.55
CA VAL A 220 18.12 6.50 22.01
C VAL A 220 17.34 5.57 21.10
N TYR A 221 16.02 5.41 21.30
CA TYR A 221 15.18 4.60 20.42
C TYR A 221 14.93 5.24 19.05
N LEU A 222 15.13 6.55 18.90
CA LEU A 222 14.98 7.25 17.61
C LEU A 222 16.14 6.97 16.65
N LYS A 223 17.22 6.31 17.09
CA LYS A 223 18.29 5.84 16.21
C LYS A 223 17.85 4.65 15.34
N TYR A 224 16.74 3.99 15.67
CA TYR A 224 16.18 2.88 14.90
C TYR A 224 15.20 3.44 13.86
N PRO A 225 15.48 3.31 12.54
CA PRO A 225 14.66 3.92 11.49
C PRO A 225 13.17 3.55 11.57
N THR A 226 12.86 2.29 11.81
CA THR A 226 11.46 1.83 11.93
C THR A 226 10.73 2.48 13.11
N ILE A 227 11.41 2.67 14.25
CA ILE A 227 10.81 3.32 15.43
C ILE A 227 10.62 4.80 15.14
N SER A 228 11.66 5.50 14.68
CA SER A 228 11.57 6.95 14.45
C SER A 228 10.52 7.29 13.40
N MET A 229 10.43 6.54 12.31
CA MET A 229 9.41 6.72 11.27
C MET A 229 7.99 6.56 11.81
N HIS A 230 7.73 5.50 12.59
CA HIS A 230 6.41 5.29 13.17
C HIS A 230 6.10 6.26 14.32
N TYR A 231 7.10 6.69 15.07
CA TYR A 231 6.98 7.71 16.11
C TYR A 231 6.54 9.06 15.53
N TYR A 232 7.22 9.55 14.48
CA TYR A 232 6.81 10.80 13.85
C TYR A 232 5.49 10.67 13.09
N THR A 233 5.17 9.50 12.53
CA THR A 233 3.84 9.24 11.96
C THR A 233 2.75 9.41 13.03
N TYR A 234 2.97 8.88 14.24
CA TYR A 234 2.06 9.06 15.37
C TYR A 234 1.90 10.54 15.72
N LEU A 235 3.02 11.27 15.85
CA LEU A 235 3.01 12.68 16.24
C LEU A 235 2.33 13.58 15.20
N ILE A 236 2.54 13.32 13.90
CA ILE A 236 1.83 14.02 12.82
C ILE A 236 0.31 13.84 12.95
N GLY A 237 -0.14 12.63 13.30
CA GLY A 237 -1.57 12.34 13.49
C GLY A 237 -2.16 12.96 14.77
N LYS A 238 -1.39 13.01 15.86
CA LYS A 238 -1.82 13.53 17.16
C LYS A 238 -1.73 15.06 17.25
N GLU A 239 -0.71 15.66 16.64
CA GLU A 239 -0.36 17.08 16.71
C GLU A 239 -0.14 17.68 15.29
N PRO A 240 -1.15 17.65 14.41
CA PRO A 240 -0.99 18.01 12.98
C PRO A 240 -0.58 19.47 12.73
N GLU A 241 -0.79 20.37 13.69
CA GLU A 241 -0.39 21.77 13.61
C GLU A 241 1.09 21.99 13.92
N ASN A 242 1.76 21.03 14.57
CA ASN A 242 3.19 21.12 14.84
C ASN A 242 3.99 20.61 13.64
N GLU A 243 4.35 21.53 12.73
CA GLU A 243 5.10 21.20 11.50
C GLU A 243 6.48 20.58 11.75
N SER A 244 7.06 20.76 12.94
CA SER A 244 8.39 20.19 13.25
C SER A 244 8.40 18.66 13.16
N HIS A 245 7.29 18.01 13.52
CA HIS A 245 7.12 16.56 13.41
C HIS A 245 7.13 16.10 11.95
N TYR A 246 6.45 16.83 11.07
CA TYR A 246 6.46 16.55 9.63
C TYR A 246 7.85 16.76 9.04
N ARG A 247 8.55 17.84 9.40
CA ARG A 247 9.91 18.11 8.89
C ARG A 247 10.89 17.03 9.31
N ALA A 248 10.82 16.55 10.56
CA ALA A 248 11.63 15.44 11.03
C ALA A 248 11.29 14.14 10.27
N PHE A 249 10.00 13.83 10.10
CA PHE A 249 9.54 12.68 9.32
C PHE A 249 10.02 12.72 7.86
N LYS A 250 9.85 13.85 7.17
CA LYS A 250 10.29 14.05 5.79
C LYS A 250 11.80 13.85 5.67
N SER A 251 12.58 14.41 6.58
CA SER A 251 14.04 14.24 6.58
C SER A 251 14.45 12.77 6.69
N LEU A 252 13.80 12.00 7.58
CA LEU A 252 14.03 10.57 7.71
C LEU A 252 13.61 9.81 6.44
N LEU A 253 12.44 10.12 5.90
CA LEU A 253 11.91 9.48 4.69
C LEU A 253 12.82 9.70 3.48
N LEU A 254 13.34 10.91 3.28
CA LEU A 254 14.18 11.20 2.11
C LEU A 254 15.60 10.63 2.25
N ASN A 255 16.17 10.68 3.46
CA ASN A 255 17.59 10.36 3.69
C ASN A 255 17.87 8.94 4.22
N GLN A 256 16.89 8.25 4.82
CA GLN A 256 17.08 6.97 5.52
C GLN A 256 16.09 5.87 5.08
N SER A 257 15.37 6.08 3.98
CA SER A 257 14.37 5.09 3.51
C SER A 257 14.96 3.82 2.89
N SER A 258 16.25 3.80 2.56
CA SER A 258 16.89 2.61 1.96
C SER A 258 16.86 1.39 2.87
N ASP A 259 16.70 1.62 4.18
CA ASP A 259 16.77 0.58 5.20
C ASP A 259 15.37 0.10 5.64
N LEU A 260 14.32 0.56 4.95
CA LEU A 260 12.93 0.22 5.23
C LEU A 260 12.43 -0.80 4.22
N LYS A 261 11.61 -1.76 4.68
CA LYS A 261 10.90 -2.66 3.78
C LYS A 261 10.01 -1.88 2.81
N GLU A 262 9.95 -2.38 1.59
CA GLU A 262 9.13 -1.83 0.49
C GLU A 262 7.67 -1.56 0.90
N SER A 263 7.03 -2.48 1.64
CA SER A 263 5.63 -2.31 2.08
C SER A 263 5.44 -1.19 3.11
N ASP A 264 6.43 -0.99 3.99
CA ASP A 264 6.39 0.10 4.97
C ASP A 264 6.70 1.43 4.29
N LEU A 265 7.61 1.41 3.32
CA LEU A 265 8.04 2.58 2.58
C LEU A 265 6.87 3.26 1.86
N GLN A 266 6.04 2.50 1.14
CA GLN A 266 4.84 3.04 0.48
C GLN A 266 3.90 3.75 1.47
N THR A 267 3.65 3.14 2.62
CA THR A 267 2.80 3.71 3.68
C THR A 267 3.36 5.04 4.20
N HIS A 268 4.68 5.15 4.32
CA HIS A 268 5.33 6.38 4.75
C HIS A 268 5.26 7.50 3.71
N TYR A 269 5.43 7.21 2.41
CA TYR A 269 5.19 8.21 1.36
C TYR A 269 3.75 8.70 1.37
N TYR A 270 2.77 7.81 1.47
CA TYR A 270 1.37 8.23 1.54
C TYR A 270 1.09 9.08 2.79
N THR A 271 1.72 8.78 3.93
CA THR A 271 1.64 9.64 5.12
C THR A 271 2.13 11.06 4.82
N ALA A 272 3.31 11.22 4.20
CA ALA A 272 3.84 12.55 3.85
C ALA A 272 2.95 13.27 2.83
N LEU A 273 2.53 12.59 1.76
CA LEU A 273 1.68 13.16 0.71
C LEU A 273 0.31 13.57 1.24
N ASN A 274 -0.27 12.78 2.16
CA ASN A 274 -1.55 13.11 2.80
C ASN A 274 -1.41 14.33 3.71
N TYR A 275 -0.34 14.43 4.49
CA TYR A 275 -0.07 15.62 5.31
C TYR A 275 0.03 16.89 4.44
N SER A 276 0.84 16.84 3.38
CA SER A 276 0.95 17.96 2.43
C SER A 276 -0.38 18.28 1.76
N THR A 277 -1.19 17.27 1.41
CA THR A 277 -2.54 17.48 0.84
C THR A 277 -3.46 18.22 1.80
N ILE A 278 -3.44 17.89 3.10
CA ILE A 278 -4.23 18.59 4.12
C ILE A 278 -3.82 20.07 4.19
N LYS A 279 -2.52 20.37 4.23
CA LYS A 279 -2.00 21.75 4.27
C LYS A 279 -2.28 22.53 2.99
N ILE A 280 -2.18 21.90 1.81
CA ILE A 280 -2.58 22.50 0.52
C ILE A 280 -4.07 22.85 0.54
N ASN A 281 -4.92 21.95 1.04
CA ASN A 281 -6.36 22.15 1.08
C ASN A 281 -6.78 23.20 2.12
N SER A 282 -5.98 23.43 3.17
CA SER A 282 -6.16 24.56 4.10
C SER A 282 -5.66 25.90 3.54
N GLY A 283 -5.12 25.92 2.31
CA GLY A 283 -4.67 27.12 1.62
C GLY A 283 -3.17 27.43 1.77
N ASN A 284 -2.39 26.56 2.42
CA ASN A 284 -0.94 26.74 2.52
C ASN A 284 -0.26 26.25 1.23
N THR A 285 0.13 27.19 0.38
CA THR A 285 0.74 26.91 -0.93
C THR A 285 2.18 26.44 -0.85
N ASP A 286 2.90 26.68 0.25
CA ASP A 286 4.29 26.22 0.41
C ASP A 286 4.37 24.69 0.32
N TYR A 287 3.31 24.00 0.72
CA TYR A 287 3.21 22.55 0.65
C TYR A 287 3.02 21.99 -0.76
N LEU A 288 2.80 22.83 -1.79
CA LEU A 288 2.85 22.38 -3.19
C LEU A 288 4.25 21.84 -3.51
N LYS A 289 5.30 22.60 -3.16
CA LYS A 289 6.70 22.18 -3.36
C LYS A 289 7.04 20.96 -2.53
N GLU A 290 6.63 20.95 -1.26
CA GLU A 290 6.82 19.81 -0.34
C GLU A 290 6.21 18.51 -0.90
N TYR A 291 4.98 18.59 -1.42
CA TYR A 291 4.31 17.43 -2.04
C TYR A 291 5.09 16.91 -3.25
N ILE A 292 5.52 17.82 -4.13
CA ILE A 292 6.21 17.46 -5.38
C ILE A 292 7.57 16.83 -5.10
N GLU A 293 8.32 17.34 -4.12
CA GLU A 293 9.61 16.77 -3.71
C GLU A 293 9.45 15.34 -3.19
N VAL A 294 8.54 15.12 -2.26
CA VAL A 294 8.23 13.79 -1.70
C VAL A 294 7.76 12.84 -2.80
N TYR A 295 6.91 13.31 -3.71
CA TYR A 295 6.39 12.48 -4.80
C TYR A 295 7.49 12.06 -5.78
N LYS A 296 8.38 12.99 -6.17
CA LYS A 296 9.51 12.69 -7.06
C LYS A 296 10.43 11.63 -6.47
N ASP A 297 10.76 11.77 -5.19
CA ASP A 297 11.59 10.78 -4.49
C ASP A 297 10.90 9.40 -4.42
N GLY A 298 9.60 9.37 -4.12
CA GLY A 298 8.80 8.14 -4.11
C GLY A 298 8.67 7.46 -5.48
N LEU A 299 8.69 8.22 -6.58
CA LEU A 299 8.76 7.65 -7.94
C LEU A 299 10.10 6.97 -8.21
N VAL A 300 11.21 7.61 -7.84
CA VAL A 300 12.56 7.08 -8.06
C VAL A 300 12.79 5.79 -7.27
N LYS A 301 12.26 5.72 -6.05
CA LYS A 301 12.35 4.54 -5.17
C LYS A 301 11.27 3.49 -5.43
N GLU A 302 10.47 3.64 -6.49
CA GLU A 302 9.32 2.80 -6.84
C GLU A 302 8.25 2.60 -5.76
N ALA A 303 8.28 3.40 -4.68
CA ALA A 303 7.39 3.24 -3.53
C ALA A 303 5.93 3.64 -3.80
N LEU A 304 5.67 4.37 -4.89
CA LEU A 304 4.34 4.85 -5.27
C LEU A 304 3.62 3.92 -6.26
N PHE A 305 4.23 2.80 -6.64
CA PHE A 305 3.62 1.84 -7.56
C PHE A 305 2.96 0.68 -6.80
N GLU A 306 1.71 0.38 -7.13
CA GLU A 306 1.01 -0.80 -6.65
C GLU A 306 1.03 -1.85 -7.76
N ASN A 307 1.73 -2.97 -7.53
CA ASN A 307 1.99 -3.99 -8.56
C ASN A 307 2.56 -3.40 -9.86
N GLY A 308 3.50 -2.46 -9.73
CA GLY A 308 4.11 -1.77 -10.87
C GLY A 308 3.22 -0.69 -11.52
N HIS A 309 2.05 -0.36 -10.98
CA HIS A 309 1.12 0.60 -11.59
C HIS A 309 0.85 1.82 -10.71
N ILE A 310 0.53 2.96 -11.34
CA ILE A 310 -0.02 4.16 -10.68
C ILE A 310 -1.51 4.23 -11.00
N THR A 311 -2.33 4.52 -9.99
CA THR A 311 -3.75 4.75 -10.25
C THR A 311 -3.96 6.04 -11.03
N ALA A 312 -4.97 6.07 -11.89
CA ALA A 312 -5.27 7.27 -12.67
C ALA A 312 -5.62 8.50 -11.79
N GLN A 313 -6.09 8.27 -10.55
CA GLN A 313 -6.31 9.33 -9.57
C GLN A 313 -4.99 9.91 -9.02
N GLN A 314 -4.03 9.06 -8.64
CA GLN A 314 -2.70 9.51 -8.19
C GLN A 314 -1.99 10.28 -9.30
N PHE A 315 -2.03 9.75 -10.53
CA PHE A 315 -1.47 10.39 -11.71
C PHE A 315 -2.04 11.80 -11.94
N LYS A 316 -3.37 11.95 -11.86
CA LYS A 316 -4.02 13.25 -11.92
C LYS A 316 -3.62 14.19 -10.78
N ASN A 317 -3.57 13.68 -9.55
CA ASN A 317 -3.33 14.51 -8.36
C ASN A 317 -1.97 15.20 -8.41
N ILE A 318 -0.90 14.46 -8.73
CA ILE A 318 0.43 15.05 -8.82
C ILE A 318 0.53 16.06 -9.96
N ILE A 319 -0.08 15.78 -11.12
CA ILE A 319 -0.11 16.71 -12.25
C ILE A 319 -0.83 18.00 -11.85
N SER A 320 -1.99 17.90 -11.21
CA SER A 320 -2.75 19.06 -10.75
C SER A 320 -1.96 19.91 -9.74
N ILE A 321 -1.23 19.28 -8.82
CA ILE A 321 -0.39 19.97 -7.84
C ILE A 321 0.82 20.64 -8.51
N ALA A 322 1.49 19.93 -9.42
CA ALA A 322 2.66 20.44 -10.14
C ALA A 322 2.32 21.60 -11.10
N LEU A 323 1.18 21.52 -11.80
CA LEU A 323 0.69 22.63 -12.62
C LEU A 323 0.40 23.88 -11.80
N ARG A 324 -0.21 23.73 -10.60
CA ARG A 324 -0.42 24.84 -9.66
C ARG A 324 0.89 25.43 -9.13
N ASN A 325 1.95 24.63 -9.04
CA ASN A 325 3.29 25.09 -8.67
C ASN A 325 4.05 25.74 -9.85
N GLY A 326 3.53 25.64 -11.08
CA GLY A 326 4.17 26.13 -12.29
C GLY A 326 5.20 25.18 -12.91
N ASP A 327 5.25 23.91 -12.50
CA ASP A 327 6.23 22.91 -12.94
C ASP A 327 5.86 22.26 -14.30
N PHE A 328 5.61 23.09 -15.31
CA PHE A 328 5.10 22.64 -16.60
C PHE A 328 5.99 21.60 -17.30
N GLU A 329 7.29 21.86 -17.39
CA GLU A 329 8.24 20.97 -18.08
C GLU A 329 8.31 19.61 -17.39
N TRP A 330 8.28 19.61 -16.05
CA TRP A 330 8.26 18.38 -15.28
C TRP A 330 6.95 17.61 -15.49
N VAL A 331 5.80 18.29 -15.52
CA VAL A 331 4.50 17.65 -15.80
C VAL A 331 4.51 16.98 -17.17
N LYS A 332 5.02 17.65 -18.21
CA LYS A 332 5.08 17.06 -19.55
C LYS A 332 5.95 15.82 -19.58
N SER A 333 7.15 15.91 -18.99
CA SER A 333 8.06 14.76 -18.84
C SER A 333 7.45 13.62 -18.02
N TYR A 334 6.72 13.94 -16.95
CA TYR A 334 6.04 12.94 -16.12
C TYR A 334 4.95 12.20 -16.91
N ILE A 335 4.12 12.92 -17.67
CA ILE A 335 3.10 12.29 -18.52
C ILE A 335 3.76 11.33 -19.51
N ASP A 336 4.79 11.80 -20.22
CA ASP A 336 5.42 11.03 -21.27
C ASP A 336 6.11 9.76 -20.73
N ASN A 337 6.76 9.86 -19.57
CA ASN A 337 7.54 8.76 -18.98
C ASN A 337 6.73 7.77 -18.14
N TYR A 338 5.59 8.18 -17.56
CA TYR A 338 4.83 7.35 -16.61
C TYR A 338 3.43 6.96 -17.08
N GLN A 339 2.97 7.42 -18.25
CA GLN A 339 1.67 7.00 -18.81
C GLN A 339 1.51 5.48 -18.90
N ASP A 340 2.57 4.75 -19.24
CA ASP A 340 2.52 3.29 -19.38
C ASP A 340 2.41 2.55 -18.05
N ARG A 341 2.65 3.25 -16.93
CA ARG A 341 2.43 2.73 -15.58
C ARG A 341 0.96 2.83 -15.16
N ILE A 342 0.09 3.45 -15.96
CA ILE A 342 -1.37 3.43 -15.73
C ILE A 342 -1.92 2.12 -16.32
N PRO A 343 -2.81 1.39 -15.62
CA PRO A 343 -3.48 0.23 -16.18
C PRO A 343 -4.12 0.54 -17.54
N GLU A 344 -3.91 -0.34 -18.52
CA GLU A 344 -4.26 -0.13 -19.93
C GLU A 344 -5.70 0.37 -20.11
N GLN A 345 -6.66 -0.25 -19.41
CA GLN A 345 -8.08 0.10 -19.42
C GLN A 345 -8.41 1.54 -18.97
N HIS A 346 -7.47 2.26 -18.36
CA HIS A 346 -7.66 3.63 -17.88
C HIS A 346 -6.67 4.62 -18.50
N ARG A 347 -5.67 4.14 -19.24
CA ARG A 347 -4.50 4.92 -19.66
C ARG A 347 -4.89 6.07 -20.59
N GLU A 348 -5.50 5.77 -21.73
CA GLU A 348 -5.81 6.76 -22.76
C GLU A 348 -6.67 7.90 -22.20
N ASN A 349 -7.77 7.56 -21.54
CA ASN A 349 -8.69 8.54 -20.96
C ASN A 349 -8.01 9.41 -19.87
N ALA A 350 -7.18 8.81 -19.02
CA ALA A 350 -6.43 9.54 -18.00
C ALA A 350 -5.37 10.47 -18.61
N VAL A 351 -4.66 10.03 -19.65
CA VAL A 351 -3.65 10.83 -20.35
C VAL A 351 -4.30 12.02 -21.05
N ASN A 352 -5.39 11.80 -21.81
CA ASN A 352 -6.12 12.86 -22.50
C ASN A 352 -6.63 13.93 -21.51
N LEU A 353 -7.25 13.51 -20.40
CA LEU A 353 -7.72 14.45 -19.38
C LEU A 353 -6.58 15.27 -18.78
N ASN A 354 -5.43 14.66 -18.50
CA ASN A 354 -4.29 15.35 -17.90
C ASN A 354 -3.54 16.24 -18.89
N LEU A 355 -3.49 15.89 -20.18
CA LEU A 355 -2.99 16.78 -21.24
C LEU A 355 -3.91 17.99 -21.41
N ALA A 356 -5.23 17.81 -21.30
CA ALA A 356 -6.17 18.93 -21.25
C ALA A 356 -5.86 19.87 -20.07
N PHE A 357 -5.62 19.32 -18.86
CA PHE A 357 -5.18 20.13 -17.71
C PHE A 357 -3.86 20.87 -17.99
N TYR A 358 -2.87 20.19 -18.57
CA TYR A 358 -1.58 20.80 -18.91
C TYR A 358 -1.75 22.01 -19.83
N HIS A 359 -2.51 21.86 -20.92
CA HIS A 359 -2.77 22.94 -21.88
C HIS A 359 -3.64 24.07 -21.28
N PHE A 360 -4.64 23.73 -20.46
CA PHE A 360 -5.46 24.69 -19.74
C PHE A 360 -4.62 25.62 -18.86
N TYR A 361 -3.71 25.07 -18.04
CA TYR A 361 -2.83 25.87 -17.18
C TYR A 361 -1.78 26.66 -17.98
N LYS A 362 -1.41 26.23 -19.19
CA LYS A 362 -0.58 26.99 -20.15
C LYS A 362 -1.37 28.09 -20.88
N LYS A 363 -2.68 28.21 -20.64
CA LYS A 363 -3.61 29.09 -21.37
C LYS A 363 -3.73 28.77 -22.88
N ASP A 364 -3.44 27.51 -23.26
CA ASP A 364 -3.61 26.99 -24.62
C ASP A 364 -4.99 26.31 -24.71
N TYR A 365 -6.04 27.12 -24.70
CA TYR A 365 -7.42 26.65 -24.55
C TYR A 365 -7.90 25.79 -25.73
N ASP A 366 -7.46 26.10 -26.95
CA ASP A 366 -7.80 25.31 -28.15
C ASP A 366 -7.31 23.87 -28.02
N LYS A 367 -6.03 23.68 -27.67
CA LYS A 367 -5.50 22.33 -27.46
C LYS A 367 -6.11 21.65 -26.24
N ALA A 368 -6.38 22.38 -25.17
CA ALA A 368 -7.07 21.82 -24.01
C ALA A 368 -8.43 21.23 -24.44
N MET A 369 -9.17 21.94 -25.28
CA MET A 369 -10.47 21.52 -25.78
C MET A 369 -10.38 20.34 -26.76
N ASP A 370 -9.34 20.28 -27.60
CA ASP A 370 -9.07 19.11 -28.45
C ASP A 370 -8.83 17.85 -27.62
N TYR A 371 -8.02 17.92 -26.56
CA TYR A 371 -7.81 16.78 -25.66
C TYR A 371 -9.09 16.40 -24.89
N LEU A 372 -9.92 17.37 -24.49
CA LEU A 372 -11.21 17.09 -23.83
C LEU A 372 -12.20 16.32 -24.71
N ARG A 373 -12.10 16.44 -26.05
CA ARG A 373 -12.94 15.64 -26.98
C ARG A 373 -12.58 14.15 -26.94
N GLY A 374 -11.33 13.82 -26.61
CA GLY A 374 -10.84 12.44 -26.47
C GLY A 374 -11.04 11.84 -25.08
N VAL A 375 -11.70 12.54 -24.15
CA VAL A 375 -12.01 12.02 -22.81
C VAL A 375 -13.30 11.20 -22.88
N GLU A 376 -13.24 9.94 -22.45
CA GLU A 376 -14.44 9.10 -22.31
C GLU A 376 -15.19 9.46 -21.03
N TYR A 377 -16.47 9.80 -21.20
CA TYR A 377 -17.33 10.40 -20.17
C TYR A 377 -18.07 9.39 -19.28
N GLU A 378 -17.77 8.08 -19.41
CA GLU A 378 -18.42 7.01 -18.66
C GLU A 378 -18.13 7.08 -17.16
N ASN A 379 -16.94 7.57 -16.78
CA ASN A 379 -16.61 7.84 -15.40
C ASN A 379 -17.17 9.21 -14.97
N ILE A 380 -18.08 9.18 -13.99
CA ILE A 380 -18.74 10.38 -13.43
C ILE A 380 -17.74 11.47 -13.01
N THR A 381 -16.64 11.07 -12.35
CA THR A 381 -15.63 12.01 -11.86
C THR A 381 -14.89 12.67 -13.02
N TYR A 382 -14.53 11.92 -14.06
CA TYR A 382 -13.89 12.49 -15.24
C TYR A 382 -14.82 13.41 -16.01
N ASN A 383 -16.07 13.00 -16.18
CA ASN A 383 -17.09 13.81 -16.82
C ASN A 383 -17.27 15.17 -16.14
N LEU A 384 -17.42 15.17 -14.81
CA LEU A 384 -17.58 16.40 -14.05
C LEU A 384 -16.30 17.26 -14.05
N ASN A 385 -15.11 16.67 -13.99
CA ASN A 385 -13.85 17.42 -14.11
C ASN A 385 -13.69 18.08 -15.49
N ALA A 386 -13.98 17.33 -16.57
CA ALA A 386 -13.94 17.83 -17.94
C ALA A 386 -14.93 18.98 -18.15
N LYS A 387 -16.16 18.84 -17.65
CA LYS A 387 -17.16 19.92 -17.70
C LYS A 387 -16.78 21.14 -16.87
N SER A 388 -16.16 20.95 -15.71
CA SER A 388 -15.63 22.07 -14.92
C SER A 388 -14.50 22.80 -15.64
N MET A 389 -13.64 22.09 -16.37
CA MET A 389 -12.60 22.70 -17.19
C MET A 389 -13.19 23.44 -18.39
N LEU A 390 -14.14 22.82 -19.10
CA LEU A 390 -14.81 23.45 -20.24
C LEU A 390 -15.57 24.72 -19.84
N LEU A 391 -16.20 24.69 -18.66
CA LEU A 391 -16.83 25.86 -18.04
C LEU A 391 -15.81 26.98 -17.82
N ALA A 392 -14.63 26.65 -17.31
CA ALA A 392 -13.56 27.62 -17.14
C ALA A 392 -13.06 28.14 -18.50
N ILE A 393 -12.85 27.26 -19.48
CA ILE A 393 -12.44 27.64 -20.84
C ILE A 393 -13.40 28.66 -21.45
N TYR A 394 -14.69 28.36 -21.50
CA TYR A 394 -15.68 29.30 -22.08
C TYR A 394 -15.79 30.61 -21.32
N TYR A 395 -15.50 30.61 -20.02
CA TYR A 395 -15.42 31.85 -19.26
C TYR A 395 -14.17 32.67 -19.65
N GLU A 396 -13.01 32.03 -19.82
CA GLU A 396 -11.75 32.69 -20.17
C GLU A 396 -11.71 33.15 -21.64
N THR A 397 -12.49 32.53 -22.52
CA THR A 397 -12.60 32.90 -23.95
C THR A 397 -13.81 33.78 -24.28
N ASP A 398 -14.53 34.27 -23.27
CA ASP A 398 -15.75 35.09 -23.39
C ASP A 398 -16.88 34.43 -24.23
N GLU A 399 -16.88 33.09 -24.34
CA GLU A 399 -17.90 32.31 -25.05
C GLU A 399 -19.18 32.10 -24.20
N PHE A 400 -19.82 33.20 -23.78
CA PHE A 400 -20.89 33.15 -22.78
C PHE A 400 -22.16 32.41 -23.23
N ASP A 401 -22.47 32.35 -24.52
CA ASP A 401 -23.60 31.57 -25.05
C ASP A 401 -23.36 30.06 -24.90
N ALA A 402 -22.14 29.61 -25.18
CA ALA A 402 -21.72 28.23 -24.97
C ALA A 402 -21.64 27.89 -23.47
N LEU A 403 -21.18 28.84 -22.66
CA LEU A 403 -21.14 28.73 -21.21
C LEU A 403 -22.53 28.56 -20.58
N ASP A 404 -23.53 29.34 -20.99
CA ASP A 404 -24.88 29.22 -20.43
C ASP A 404 -25.54 27.88 -20.81
N SER A 405 -25.33 27.44 -22.05
CA SER A 405 -25.72 26.10 -22.49
C SER A 405 -25.06 25.00 -21.66
N LEU A 406 -23.78 25.18 -21.31
CA LEU A 406 -23.03 24.23 -20.48
C LEU A 406 -23.52 24.22 -19.03
N PHE A 407 -23.90 25.36 -18.45
CA PHE A 407 -24.49 25.41 -17.11
C PHE A 407 -25.72 24.51 -17.01
N ASP A 408 -26.62 24.60 -17.98
CA ASP A 408 -27.83 23.78 -18.01
C ASP A 408 -27.52 22.31 -18.24
N ALA A 409 -26.53 21.99 -19.09
CA ALA A 409 -26.06 20.63 -19.30
C ALA A 409 -25.44 20.01 -18.02
N ILE A 410 -24.67 20.78 -17.24
CA ILE A 410 -24.11 20.33 -15.95
C ILE A 410 -25.25 20.07 -14.96
N LEU A 411 -26.21 20.99 -14.82
CA LEU A 411 -27.33 20.86 -13.90
C LEU A 411 -28.24 19.66 -14.26
N ALA A 412 -28.53 19.47 -15.55
CA ALA A 412 -29.29 18.33 -16.05
C ALA A 412 -28.57 17.00 -15.76
N TYR A 413 -27.26 16.94 -15.98
CA TYR A 413 -26.42 15.77 -15.68
C TYR A 413 -26.47 15.43 -14.18
N LEU A 414 -26.22 16.40 -13.30
CA LEU A 414 -26.28 16.21 -11.85
C LEU A 414 -27.67 15.77 -11.36
N SER A 415 -28.74 16.18 -12.05
CA SER A 415 -30.11 15.77 -11.75
C SER A 415 -30.37 14.32 -12.13
N ARG A 416 -29.96 13.91 -13.34
CA ARG A 416 -30.18 12.56 -13.90
C ARG A 416 -29.40 11.47 -13.16
N HIS A 417 -28.16 11.75 -12.78
CA HIS A 417 -27.27 10.78 -12.14
C HIS A 417 -27.50 10.72 -10.62
N LYS A 418 -28.42 9.86 -10.18
CA LYS A 418 -28.85 9.71 -8.77
C LYS A 418 -27.79 9.06 -7.88
N GLU A 419 -26.88 8.29 -8.47
CA GLU A 419 -25.75 7.62 -7.84
C GLU A 419 -24.68 8.60 -7.31
N ILE A 420 -24.68 9.86 -7.77
CA ILE A 420 -23.74 10.87 -7.31
C ILE A 420 -24.10 11.32 -5.88
N PRO A 421 -23.16 11.26 -4.91
CA PRO A 421 -23.41 11.72 -3.54
C PRO A 421 -23.89 13.18 -3.47
N ALA A 422 -24.83 13.46 -2.55
CA ALA A 422 -25.47 14.77 -2.46
C ALA A 422 -24.48 15.91 -2.17
N ASN A 423 -23.47 15.67 -1.33
CA ASN A 423 -22.38 16.60 -1.07
C ASN A 423 -21.56 16.89 -2.34
N TYR A 424 -21.28 15.86 -3.15
CA TYR A 424 -20.57 16.03 -4.41
C TYR A 424 -21.40 16.82 -5.43
N LYS A 425 -22.71 16.55 -5.54
CA LYS A 425 -23.62 17.36 -6.37
C LYS A 425 -23.63 18.84 -5.96
N LYS A 426 -23.57 19.12 -4.65
CA LYS A 426 -23.54 20.49 -4.12
C LYS A 426 -22.33 21.27 -4.61
N LEU A 427 -21.14 20.65 -4.68
CA LEU A 427 -19.91 21.28 -5.18
C LEU A 427 -20.08 21.88 -6.58
N PHE A 428 -20.59 21.08 -7.52
CA PHE A 428 -20.72 21.51 -8.92
C PHE A 428 -21.90 22.45 -9.14
N ARG A 429 -23.01 22.30 -8.40
CA ARG A 429 -24.11 23.28 -8.43
C ARG A 429 -23.65 24.65 -7.97
N ASN A 430 -22.84 24.69 -6.92
CA ASN A 430 -22.30 25.94 -6.42
C ASN A 430 -21.30 26.56 -7.41
N LEU A 431 -20.47 25.76 -8.09
CA LEU A 431 -19.62 26.25 -9.18
C LEU A 431 -20.45 26.93 -10.27
N VAL A 432 -21.47 26.24 -10.81
CA VAL A 432 -22.37 26.81 -11.83
C VAL A 432 -23.03 28.11 -11.35
N SER A 433 -23.56 28.11 -10.11
CA SER A 433 -24.22 29.28 -9.52
C SER A 433 -23.28 30.48 -9.42
N VAL A 434 -22.06 30.26 -8.91
CA VAL A 434 -21.06 31.33 -8.71
C VAL A 434 -20.57 31.85 -10.05
N THR A 435 -20.21 30.98 -11.00
CA THR A 435 -19.75 31.41 -12.32
C THR A 435 -20.83 32.17 -13.07
N ARG A 436 -22.10 31.75 -13.01
CA ARG A 436 -23.23 32.48 -13.60
C ARG A 436 -23.44 33.87 -12.98
N LYS A 437 -23.06 34.08 -11.71
CA LYS A 437 -23.04 35.41 -11.10
C LYS A 437 -21.86 36.24 -11.59
N MET A 438 -20.69 35.63 -11.72
CA MET A 438 -19.48 36.30 -12.22
C MET A 438 -19.68 36.87 -13.63
N THR A 439 -20.36 36.16 -14.53
CA THR A 439 -20.65 36.66 -15.90
C THR A 439 -21.57 37.89 -15.93
N ARG A 440 -22.24 38.22 -14.81
CA ARG A 440 -23.16 39.35 -14.70
C ARG A 440 -22.56 40.53 -13.92
N ILE A 441 -21.38 40.36 -13.34
CA ILE A 441 -20.69 41.42 -12.63
C ILE A 441 -20.06 42.36 -13.65
N ILE A 442 -20.29 43.66 -13.48
CA ILE A 442 -19.62 44.68 -14.27
C ILE A 442 -18.18 44.79 -13.74
N PRO A 443 -17.14 44.67 -14.60
CA PRO A 443 -15.75 44.82 -14.17
C PRO A 443 -15.52 46.12 -13.38
N GLY A 444 -14.86 46.02 -12.22
CA GLY A 444 -14.63 47.16 -11.32
C GLY A 444 -15.78 47.50 -10.35
N ASP A 445 -16.92 46.80 -10.37
CA ASP A 445 -17.96 46.92 -9.32
C ASP A 445 -17.50 46.24 -8.02
N LYS A 446 -16.67 46.95 -7.26
CA LYS A 446 -16.10 46.48 -6.00
C LYS A 446 -17.12 45.97 -5.00
N LYS A 447 -18.34 46.52 -5.00
CA LYS A 447 -19.40 46.12 -4.06
C LYS A 447 -20.00 44.77 -4.45
N ALA A 448 -20.27 44.56 -5.74
CA ALA A 448 -20.76 43.28 -6.24
C ALA A 448 -19.70 42.17 -6.08
N ILE A 449 -18.44 42.49 -6.35
CA ILE A 449 -17.31 41.56 -6.22
C ILE A 449 -17.10 41.15 -4.77
N GLU A 450 -17.04 42.10 -3.83
CA GLU A 450 -16.85 41.80 -2.41
C GLU A 450 -18.02 40.99 -1.84
N LYS A 451 -19.25 41.27 -2.29
CA LYS A 451 -20.43 40.48 -1.92
C LYS A 451 -20.29 39.03 -2.38
N LEU A 452 -19.87 38.80 -3.63
CA LEU A 452 -19.70 37.45 -4.16
C LEU A 452 -18.50 36.73 -3.52
N ARG A 453 -17.41 37.44 -3.26
CA ARG A 453 -16.24 36.94 -2.52
C ARG A 453 -16.65 36.41 -1.15
N LYS A 454 -17.42 37.20 -0.39
CA LYS A 454 -17.94 36.77 0.91
C LYS A 454 -18.82 35.51 0.81
N GLU A 455 -19.69 35.42 -0.19
CA GLU A 455 -20.52 34.24 -0.45
C GLU A 455 -19.66 32.98 -0.75
N VAL A 456 -18.59 33.14 -1.54
CA VAL A 456 -17.65 32.06 -1.86
C VAL A 456 -16.92 31.57 -0.61
N GLU A 457 -16.44 32.49 0.23
CA GLU A 457 -15.73 32.17 1.47
C GLU A 457 -16.63 31.52 2.55
N GLU A 458 -17.90 31.89 2.60
CA GLU A 458 -18.89 31.26 3.49
C GLU A 458 -19.30 29.87 3.00
N THR A 459 -19.41 29.68 1.68
CA THR A 459 -19.89 28.43 1.11
C THR A 459 -18.84 27.32 1.18
N LYS A 460 -17.58 27.61 0.81
CA LYS A 460 -16.40 26.71 0.67
C LYS A 460 -16.55 25.45 -0.19
N ALA A 461 -17.73 24.85 -0.22
CA ALA A 461 -18.12 23.67 -0.99
C ALA A 461 -18.39 24.06 -2.45
N ILE A 462 -17.36 24.48 -3.17
CA ILE A 462 -17.41 24.87 -4.58
C ILE A 462 -16.37 24.05 -5.35
N ALA A 463 -16.78 23.38 -6.43
CA ALA A 463 -15.82 22.73 -7.33
C ALA A 463 -14.92 23.78 -7.98
N SER A 464 -13.63 23.49 -8.19
CA SER A 464 -12.66 24.45 -8.76
C SER A 464 -12.57 25.79 -7.98
N LEU A 465 -12.73 25.77 -6.65
CA LEU A 465 -12.71 26.96 -5.80
C LEU A 465 -11.50 27.89 -6.03
N ASN A 466 -10.31 27.34 -6.28
CA ASN A 466 -9.11 28.15 -6.51
C ASN A 466 -9.22 28.99 -7.80
N TRP A 467 -9.74 28.41 -8.88
CA TRP A 467 -9.98 29.14 -10.12
C TRP A 467 -11.05 30.23 -9.93
N VAL A 468 -12.13 29.93 -9.19
CA VAL A 468 -13.15 30.93 -8.85
C VAL A 468 -12.55 32.11 -8.09
N ARG A 469 -11.67 31.84 -7.11
CA ARG A 469 -10.98 32.89 -6.35
C ARG A 469 -10.07 33.75 -7.25
N GLU A 470 -9.27 33.10 -8.08
CA GLU A 470 -8.39 33.78 -9.06
C GLU A 470 -9.18 34.72 -9.97
N LYS A 471 -10.30 34.26 -10.54
CA LYS A 471 -11.15 35.10 -11.39
C LYS A 471 -11.82 36.25 -10.62
N LEU A 472 -12.21 36.04 -9.36
CA LEU A 472 -12.73 37.14 -8.52
C LEU A 472 -11.66 38.18 -8.18
N ASP A 473 -10.39 37.78 -8.11
CA ASP A 473 -9.26 38.70 -7.95
C ASP A 473 -8.99 39.50 -9.23
N GLU A 474 -9.14 38.89 -10.40
CA GLU A 474 -9.00 39.58 -11.70
C GLU A 474 -10.13 40.57 -12.01
N LEU A 475 -11.34 40.33 -11.49
CA LEU A 475 -12.48 41.23 -11.65
C LEU A 475 -12.40 42.49 -10.77
N ALA A 476 -11.62 42.44 -9.67
CA ALA A 476 -11.53 43.45 -8.61
C ALA A 476 -10.65 44.65 -8.99
#